data_AF-A0A3R7V3K4-F1
#
_entry.id   AF-A0A3R7V3K4-F1
#
_cell.length_a   1.000
_cell.length_b   1.000
_cell.length_c   1.000
_cell.angle_alpha   90.00
_cell.angle_beta   90.00
_cell.angle_gamma   90.00
#
_symmetry.space_group_name_H-M   'P 1'
#
loop_
_entity.id
_entity.type
_entity.pdbx_description
1 polymer ?
#
loop_
_entity_poly.entity_id
_entity_poly.type
_entity_poly.pdbx_seq_one_letter_code
_entity_poly.pdbx_strand_id
1 'polypeptide(L)'
;MNKIINGDSLKVLKKLEDESVDLVCTDPPYGYSFMNRDWDKAVPALEIWQECLRVLKPGGFCFVMSAPRSDVQSRMMVRLEDAGFNIGFTPIYWTYATGFPKASNVGKAVDKKLGKQRKVVGKYKHPRSIEKGVEDKSWGKKSMKITLEGGAYGDDKRTLEEIQQRTAPTSDEAKELEGSYVGYQPKPAVEVVLVAMKPITEKTTLEQAMKNGKGITWLDDCRIPYNKESDDPRIGKNYSHNASADYKPGQTKNNNKGEIQTLHNEDGRFAANLIVQDDVLNDGVKRSKGKHTDSGSASGGIWQESTGKPAGRTYGDEGSFSRFYDLDSWWKSQIHKLPESVQKTFPFMIVAKASKAEKNKGLEHLPKKKSSSMPGRRNAEDMSNSKI
;
A
#
# COMPACT_ATOMS: atom_id res chain seq x y z
N MET A 1 21.43 -7.88 15.68
CA MET A 1 21.85 -6.47 15.52
C MET A 1 20.57 -5.63 15.47
N ASN A 2 20.23 -4.89 16.54
CA ASN A 2 18.93 -4.20 16.68
C ASN A 2 19.13 -2.70 16.96
N LYS A 3 19.84 -1.99 16.07
CA LYS A 3 20.21 -0.58 16.25
C LYS A 3 19.83 0.24 15.02
N ILE A 4 19.34 1.45 15.26
CA ILE A 4 19.17 2.46 14.21
C ILE A 4 20.50 3.19 14.03
N ILE A 5 20.99 3.25 12.80
CA ILE A 5 22.22 3.97 12.46
C ILE A 5 21.85 5.34 11.90
N ASN A 6 22.32 6.40 12.55
CA ASN A 6 22.15 7.76 12.03
C ASN A 6 23.31 8.06 11.06
N GLY A 7 22.99 8.25 9.77
CA GLY A 7 23.98 8.61 8.76
C GLY A 7 23.41 8.61 7.35
N ASP A 8 24.22 9.11 6.41
CA ASP A 8 23.96 8.98 4.98
C ASP A 8 24.02 7.50 4.57
N SER A 9 22.95 7.00 3.95
CA SER A 9 22.80 5.58 3.65
C SER A 9 23.93 5.03 2.77
N LEU A 10 24.39 5.79 1.77
CA LEU A 10 25.48 5.36 0.90
C LEU A 10 26.80 5.21 1.69
N LYS A 11 27.12 6.18 2.55
CA LYS A 11 28.31 6.12 3.40
C LYS A 11 28.24 5.01 4.44
N VAL A 12 27.04 4.68 4.94
CA VAL A 12 26.83 3.59 5.90
C VAL A 12 26.94 2.24 5.22
N LEU A 13 26.31 2.05 4.06
CA LEU A 13 26.37 0.79 3.30
C LEU A 13 27.80 0.40 2.96
N LYS A 14 28.66 1.35 2.57
CA LYS A 14 30.10 1.14 2.31
C LYS A 14 30.90 0.59 3.49
N LYS A 15 30.37 0.66 4.71
CA LYS A 15 31.01 0.12 5.92
C LYS A 15 30.53 -1.30 6.25
N LEU A 16 29.47 -1.77 5.61
CA LEU A 16 28.98 -3.13 5.77
C LEU A 16 29.78 -4.08 4.88
N GLU A 17 30.02 -5.28 5.38
CA GLU A 17 30.69 -6.34 4.63
C GLU A 17 29.86 -6.78 3.42
N ASP A 18 30.55 -7.23 2.38
CA ASP A 18 29.95 -7.85 1.21
C ASP A 18 29.09 -9.05 1.64
N GLU A 19 27.93 -9.23 1.00
CA GLU A 19 27.08 -10.41 1.20
C GLU A 19 26.68 -10.67 2.67
N SER A 20 26.62 -9.62 3.49
CA SER A 20 26.28 -9.70 4.91
C SER A 20 24.78 -9.52 5.20
N VAL A 21 24.00 -9.04 4.22
CA VAL A 21 22.57 -8.71 4.36
C VAL A 21 21.70 -9.78 3.73
N ASP A 22 20.64 -10.17 4.44
CA ASP A 22 19.71 -11.24 4.04
C ASP A 22 18.53 -10.79 3.18
N LEU A 23 18.14 -9.52 3.33
CA LEU A 23 16.98 -8.87 2.71
C LEU A 23 17.22 -7.36 2.71
N VAL A 24 16.97 -6.70 1.58
CA VAL A 24 16.79 -5.23 1.56
C VAL A 24 15.29 -4.94 1.48
N CYS A 25 14.78 -4.13 2.41
CA CYS A 25 13.42 -3.61 2.37
C CYS A 25 13.50 -2.11 2.64
N THR A 26 13.08 -1.28 1.70
CA THR A 26 13.37 0.15 1.75
C THR A 26 12.24 1.01 1.17
N ASP A 27 12.04 2.17 1.79
CA ASP A 27 11.21 3.27 1.32
C ASP A 27 12.11 4.45 0.93
N PRO A 28 12.68 4.44 -0.30
CA PRO A 28 13.62 5.46 -0.73
C PRO A 28 12.89 6.76 -1.13
N PRO A 29 13.62 7.88 -1.30
CA PRO A 29 13.07 9.05 -1.98
C PRO A 29 12.52 8.70 -3.37
N TYR A 30 11.37 9.27 -3.71
CA TYR A 30 10.61 8.98 -4.92
C TYR A 30 10.89 9.95 -6.08
N GLY A 31 11.57 11.07 -5.83
CA GLY A 31 11.80 12.08 -6.87
C GLY A 31 10.61 13.03 -7.06
N TYR A 32 9.85 13.30 -6.00
CA TYR A 32 8.71 14.23 -6.01
C TYR A 32 9.04 15.64 -5.54
N SER A 33 10.29 15.90 -5.18
CA SER A 33 10.73 17.13 -4.50
C SER A 33 9.90 17.39 -3.25
N PHE A 34 9.62 16.35 -2.47
CA PHE A 34 8.82 16.43 -1.26
C PHE A 34 9.35 17.52 -0.33
N MET A 35 8.45 18.40 0.12
CA MET A 35 8.78 19.59 0.92
C MET A 35 9.80 20.56 0.28
N ASN A 36 9.95 20.54 -1.06
CA ASN A 36 10.97 21.28 -1.79
C ASN A 36 12.39 21.02 -1.27
N ARG A 37 12.65 19.78 -0.83
CA ARG A 37 13.95 19.35 -0.32
C ARG A 37 14.72 18.59 -1.38
N ASP A 38 16.04 18.77 -1.37
CA ASP A 38 16.92 18.18 -2.38
C ASP A 38 17.03 16.65 -2.29
N TRP A 39 16.83 16.09 -1.09
CA TRP A 39 16.89 14.63 -0.88
C TRP A 39 15.80 13.85 -1.63
N ASP A 40 14.71 14.49 -2.06
CA ASP A 40 13.64 13.87 -2.85
C ASP A 40 13.54 14.45 -4.27
N LYS A 41 14.58 15.12 -4.77
CA LYS A 41 14.53 15.74 -6.10
C LYS A 41 14.55 14.70 -7.23
N ALA A 42 15.23 13.58 -6.99
CA ALA A 42 15.34 12.46 -7.92
C ALA A 42 15.21 11.14 -7.15
N VAL A 43 15.00 10.06 -7.89
CA VAL A 43 15.20 8.70 -7.34
C VAL A 43 16.68 8.53 -6.96
N PRO A 44 17.02 7.61 -6.03
CA PRO A 44 18.38 7.45 -5.57
C PRO A 44 19.36 7.14 -6.70
N ALA A 45 20.59 7.63 -6.55
CA ALA A 45 21.67 7.45 -7.52
C ALA A 45 22.04 5.97 -7.70
N LEU A 46 22.72 5.64 -8.80
CA LEU A 46 23.02 4.25 -9.14
C LEU A 46 23.89 3.57 -8.06
N GLU A 47 24.82 4.30 -7.49
CA GLU A 47 25.83 3.80 -6.56
C GLU A 47 25.22 3.27 -5.27
N ILE A 48 24.11 3.83 -4.80
CA ILE A 48 23.44 3.30 -3.61
C ILE A 48 22.83 1.92 -3.88
N TRP A 49 22.36 1.67 -5.11
CA TRP A 49 21.81 0.38 -5.51
C TRP A 49 22.93 -0.64 -5.72
N GLN A 50 24.08 -0.21 -6.26
CA GLN A 50 25.28 -1.06 -6.33
C GLN A 50 25.76 -1.48 -4.95
N GLU A 51 25.77 -0.56 -3.98
CA GLU A 51 26.10 -0.89 -2.59
C GLU A 51 25.05 -1.80 -1.94
N CYS A 52 23.75 -1.58 -2.20
CA CYS A 52 22.69 -2.50 -1.78
C CYS A 52 22.90 -3.90 -2.38
N LEU A 53 23.29 -4.02 -3.65
CA LEU A 53 23.58 -5.30 -4.31
C LEU A 53 24.83 -5.96 -3.71
N ARG A 54 25.89 -5.20 -3.43
CA ARG A 54 27.14 -5.70 -2.84
C ARG A 54 26.89 -6.35 -1.48
N VAL A 55 26.17 -5.65 -0.59
CA VAL A 55 25.91 -6.15 0.77
C VAL A 55 24.89 -7.28 0.80
N LEU A 56 24.01 -7.40 -0.21
CA LEU A 56 23.00 -8.46 -0.26
C LEU A 56 23.63 -9.81 -0.61
N LYS A 57 23.20 -10.88 0.06
CA LYS A 57 23.61 -12.26 -0.27
C LYS A 57 23.10 -12.68 -1.66
N PRO A 58 23.82 -13.53 -2.42
CA PRO A 58 23.32 -14.08 -3.68
C PRO A 58 21.94 -14.72 -3.53
N GLY A 59 21.03 -14.42 -4.46
CA GLY A 59 19.61 -14.80 -4.39
C GLY A 59 18.79 -14.03 -3.34
N GLY A 60 19.37 -13.10 -2.60
CA GLY A 60 18.66 -12.26 -1.64
C GLY A 60 17.71 -11.30 -2.36
N PHE A 61 16.52 -11.09 -1.79
CA PHE A 61 15.52 -10.18 -2.33
C PHE A 61 15.71 -8.74 -1.84
N CYS A 62 15.28 -7.80 -2.67
CA CYS A 62 15.23 -6.37 -2.44
C CYS A 62 13.80 -5.89 -2.77
N PHE A 63 13.08 -5.40 -1.75
CA PHE A 63 11.74 -4.83 -1.89
C PHE A 63 11.84 -3.32 -1.75
N VAL A 64 11.45 -2.60 -2.81
CA VAL A 64 11.65 -1.15 -2.92
C VAL A 64 10.31 -0.48 -3.11
N MET A 65 9.87 0.31 -2.13
CA MET A 65 8.72 1.17 -2.30
C MET A 65 8.98 2.18 -3.43
N SER A 66 7.98 2.41 -4.25
CA SER A 66 8.04 3.32 -5.38
C SER A 66 6.68 3.98 -5.61
N ALA A 67 6.78 5.26 -5.96
CA ALA A 67 5.71 6.01 -6.56
C ALA A 67 5.11 5.30 -7.80
N PRO A 68 3.78 5.39 -8.03
CA PRO A 68 3.13 4.89 -9.25
C PRO A 68 3.29 5.83 -10.46
N ARG A 69 3.93 7.00 -10.31
CA ARG A 69 4.12 7.95 -11.40
C ARG A 69 5.17 7.41 -12.38
N SER A 70 4.78 7.27 -13.64
CA SER A 70 5.53 6.50 -14.65
C SER A 70 6.99 6.92 -14.84
N ASP A 71 7.31 8.22 -14.77
CA ASP A 71 8.66 8.76 -14.96
C ASP A 71 9.63 8.49 -13.80
N VAL A 72 9.13 8.26 -12.58
CA VAL A 72 9.98 7.90 -11.43
C VAL A 72 9.99 6.42 -11.20
N GLN A 73 8.87 5.74 -11.40
CA GLN A 73 8.80 4.28 -11.33
C GLN A 73 9.72 3.65 -12.38
N SER A 74 9.65 4.11 -13.65
CA SER A 74 10.52 3.62 -14.72
C SER A 74 11.99 3.83 -14.42
N ARG A 75 12.36 5.02 -13.90
CA ARG A 75 13.74 5.32 -13.53
C ARG A 75 14.22 4.48 -12.35
N MET A 76 13.36 4.23 -11.36
CA MET A 76 13.69 3.32 -10.25
C MET A 76 13.97 1.90 -10.76
N MET A 77 13.11 1.38 -11.64
CA MET A 77 13.30 0.05 -12.24
C MET A 77 14.61 -0.03 -13.05
N VAL A 78 14.86 0.95 -13.93
CA VAL A 78 16.11 1.01 -14.71
C VAL A 78 17.33 1.12 -13.79
N ARG A 79 17.26 1.88 -12.68
CA ARG A 79 18.38 1.98 -11.73
C ARG A 79 18.68 0.67 -11.01
N LEU A 80 17.66 -0.09 -10.65
CA LEU A 80 17.83 -1.41 -10.06
C LEU A 80 18.47 -2.39 -11.05
N GLU A 81 18.00 -2.37 -12.31
CA GLU A 81 18.58 -3.19 -13.39
C GLU A 81 20.02 -2.79 -13.70
N ASP A 82 20.31 -1.50 -13.90
CA ASP A 82 21.66 -0.94 -14.12
C ASP A 82 22.63 -1.33 -13.00
N ALA A 83 22.14 -1.44 -11.75
CA ALA A 83 22.95 -1.85 -10.61
C ALA A 83 23.31 -3.34 -10.63
N GLY A 84 22.57 -4.16 -11.40
CA GLY A 84 22.79 -5.59 -11.54
C GLY A 84 21.74 -6.48 -10.84
N PHE A 85 20.61 -5.92 -10.37
CA PHE A 85 19.52 -6.74 -9.85
C PHE A 85 18.74 -7.44 -10.97
N ASN A 86 18.27 -8.66 -10.70
CA ASN A 86 17.19 -9.26 -11.49
C ASN A 86 15.85 -8.64 -11.06
N ILE A 87 15.15 -7.99 -11.99
CA ILE A 87 13.86 -7.32 -11.76
C ILE A 87 12.68 -8.02 -12.46
N GLY A 88 12.86 -9.24 -12.98
CA GLY A 88 11.85 -10.00 -13.72
C GLY A 88 10.66 -10.51 -12.89
N PHE A 89 10.43 -9.92 -11.70
CA PHE A 89 9.39 -10.32 -10.76
C PHE A 89 8.19 -9.39 -10.86
N THR A 90 7.00 -9.91 -10.52
CA THR A 90 5.78 -9.11 -10.46
C THR A 90 5.83 -8.13 -9.28
N PRO A 91 5.63 -6.82 -9.49
CA PRO A 91 5.51 -5.85 -8.40
C PRO A 91 4.30 -6.13 -7.51
N ILE A 92 4.37 -5.68 -6.26
CA ILE A 92 3.25 -5.71 -5.32
C ILE A 92 2.58 -4.35 -5.31
N TYR A 93 1.26 -4.30 -5.38
CA TYR A 93 0.49 -3.07 -5.36
C TYR A 93 -0.20 -2.92 -4.00
N TRP A 94 -0.01 -1.81 -3.32
CA TRP A 94 -0.68 -1.51 -2.06
C TRP A 94 -1.73 -0.44 -2.25
N THR A 95 -3.01 -0.80 -2.07
CA THR A 95 -4.16 0.08 -2.21
C THR A 95 -4.72 0.50 -0.86
N TYR A 96 -5.10 1.78 -0.75
CA TYR A 96 -5.57 2.40 0.50
C TYR A 96 -6.57 3.53 0.24
N ALA A 97 -7.44 3.80 1.22
CA ALA A 97 -8.55 4.75 1.07
C ALA A 97 -8.15 6.22 1.31
N THR A 98 -6.99 6.50 1.92
CA THR A 98 -6.58 7.86 2.31
C THR A 98 -5.78 8.60 1.23
N GLY A 99 -5.69 9.94 1.29
CA GLY A 99 -4.89 10.74 0.34
C GLY A 99 -5.64 11.92 -0.30
N PHE A 100 -4.90 12.77 -1.02
CA PHE A 100 -5.40 13.97 -1.72
C PHE A 100 -4.67 14.15 -3.06
N PRO A 101 -5.31 14.77 -4.07
CA PRO A 101 -4.63 15.21 -5.28
C PRO A 101 -3.43 16.10 -4.93
N LYS A 102 -2.29 15.86 -5.57
CA LYS A 102 -1.04 16.61 -5.32
C LYS A 102 -0.85 17.79 -6.28
N ALA A 103 -1.96 18.28 -6.86
CA ALA A 103 -1.95 19.41 -7.78
C ALA A 103 -2.46 20.71 -7.15
N SER A 104 -2.05 21.83 -7.74
CA SER A 104 -2.58 23.16 -7.40
C SER A 104 -3.92 23.38 -8.09
N ASN A 105 -4.90 23.93 -7.37
CA ASN A 105 -6.18 24.36 -7.93
C ASN A 105 -5.98 25.61 -8.80
N VAL A 106 -6.43 25.56 -10.06
CA VAL A 106 -6.15 26.60 -11.06
C VAL A 106 -6.98 27.86 -10.80
N GLY A 107 -8.29 27.74 -10.53
CA GLY A 107 -9.14 28.90 -10.23
C GLY A 107 -8.57 29.76 -9.09
N LYS A 108 -8.10 29.11 -8.00
CA LYS A 108 -7.42 29.82 -6.89
C LYS A 108 -6.10 30.46 -7.33
N ALA A 109 -5.32 29.80 -8.19
CA ALA A 109 -4.06 30.32 -8.69
C ALA A 109 -4.25 31.52 -9.64
N VAL A 110 -5.35 31.54 -10.42
CA VAL A 110 -5.72 32.63 -11.33
C VAL A 110 -6.08 33.89 -10.55
N ASP A 111 -7.02 33.80 -9.59
CA ASP A 111 -7.36 34.96 -8.75
C ASP A 111 -6.12 35.52 -8.04
N LYS A 112 -5.26 34.64 -7.51
CA LYS A 112 -3.99 35.04 -6.89
C LYS A 112 -3.07 35.76 -7.88
N LYS A 113 -2.94 35.26 -9.12
CA LYS A 113 -2.13 35.88 -10.17
C LYS A 113 -2.67 37.26 -10.58
N LEU A 114 -3.98 37.42 -10.59
CA LEU A 114 -4.67 38.68 -10.92
C LEU A 114 -4.81 39.63 -9.72
N GLY A 115 -4.28 39.26 -8.54
CA GLY A 115 -4.39 40.05 -7.32
C GLY A 115 -5.83 40.21 -6.80
N LYS A 116 -6.76 39.34 -7.22
CA LYS A 116 -8.17 39.39 -6.82
C LYS A 116 -8.37 38.65 -5.50
N GLN A 117 -9.03 39.31 -4.54
CA GLN A 117 -9.43 38.69 -3.28
C GLN A 117 -10.67 37.83 -3.50
N ARG A 118 -10.63 36.57 -3.06
CA ARG A 118 -11.75 35.64 -3.18
C ARG A 118 -12.75 35.83 -2.04
N LYS A 119 -14.04 35.86 -2.36
CA LYS A 119 -15.10 36.01 -1.34
C LYS A 119 -15.24 34.73 -0.51
N VAL A 120 -15.24 34.86 0.81
CA VAL A 120 -15.55 33.74 1.72
C VAL A 120 -17.04 33.44 1.64
N VAL A 121 -17.37 32.21 1.27
CA VAL A 121 -18.75 31.71 1.10
C VAL A 121 -19.15 30.66 2.13
N GLY A 122 -18.22 30.28 3.01
CA GLY A 122 -18.52 29.40 4.13
C GLY A 122 -17.26 28.88 4.81
N LYS A 123 -17.45 27.96 5.74
CA LYS A 123 -16.37 27.19 6.37
C LYS A 123 -16.47 25.73 5.95
N TYR A 124 -15.34 25.07 5.81
CA TYR A 124 -15.26 23.64 5.62
C TYR A 124 -15.90 22.97 6.84
N LYS A 125 -16.85 22.07 6.58
CA LYS A 125 -17.43 21.20 7.59
C LYS A 125 -16.87 19.81 7.37
N HIS A 126 -16.24 19.24 8.39
CA HIS A 126 -15.70 17.90 8.31
C HIS A 126 -16.83 16.89 8.08
N PRO A 127 -16.67 15.86 7.24
CA PRO A 127 -17.71 14.86 6.96
C PRO A 127 -18.33 14.25 8.21
N ARG A 128 -17.53 13.89 9.23
CA ARG A 128 -18.05 13.39 10.51
C ARG A 128 -18.84 14.43 11.33
N SER A 129 -18.55 15.72 11.17
CA SER A 129 -19.34 16.78 11.81
C SER A 129 -20.65 17.01 11.09
N ILE A 130 -20.70 16.74 9.78
CA ILE A 130 -21.95 16.71 9.02
C ILE A 130 -22.78 15.51 9.47
N GLU A 131 -22.18 14.32 9.57
CA GLU A 131 -22.83 13.08 10.01
C GLU A 131 -23.38 13.18 11.44
N LYS A 132 -22.59 13.69 12.39
CA LYS A 132 -23.00 13.85 13.79
C LYS A 132 -23.93 15.04 14.03
N GLY A 133 -24.10 15.93 13.05
CA GLY A 133 -24.83 17.19 13.21
C GLY A 133 -24.20 18.20 14.18
N VAL A 134 -23.05 17.87 14.79
CA VAL A 134 -22.32 18.69 15.76
C VAL A 134 -20.83 18.72 15.46
N GLU A 135 -20.12 19.74 15.96
CA GLU A 135 -18.66 19.83 15.80
C GLU A 135 -17.95 18.66 16.49
N ASP A 136 -17.16 17.91 15.72
CA ASP A 136 -16.48 16.72 16.24
C ASP A 136 -15.18 17.12 16.95
N LYS A 137 -15.29 17.39 18.26
CA LYS A 137 -14.16 17.82 19.10
C LYS A 137 -13.11 16.72 19.31
N SER A 138 -13.39 15.47 18.96
CA SER A 138 -12.43 14.36 19.04
C SER A 138 -11.29 14.50 18.02
N TRP A 139 -11.43 15.40 17.05
CA TRP A 139 -10.47 15.58 15.99
C TRP A 139 -9.60 16.82 16.19
N GLY A 140 -8.33 16.59 16.53
CA GLY A 140 -7.38 17.66 16.84
C GLY A 140 -7.06 18.59 15.67
N LYS A 141 -6.74 19.85 15.97
CA LYS A 141 -6.36 20.91 15.01
C LYS A 141 -5.28 20.48 14.00
N LYS A 142 -4.36 19.61 14.43
CA LYS A 142 -3.25 19.07 13.61
C LYS A 142 -3.75 18.14 12.49
N SER A 143 -4.69 17.25 12.79
CA SER A 143 -5.31 16.34 11.80
C SER A 143 -6.07 17.12 10.73
N MET A 144 -6.78 18.17 11.16
CA MET A 144 -7.56 19.04 10.30
C MET A 144 -6.72 19.81 9.27
N LYS A 145 -5.55 20.33 9.68
CA LYS A 145 -4.62 21.00 8.76
C LYS A 145 -4.05 20.04 7.71
N ILE A 146 -3.75 18.80 8.10
CA ILE A 146 -3.23 17.77 7.19
C ILE A 146 -4.26 17.40 6.11
N THR A 147 -5.52 17.28 6.49
CA THR A 147 -6.65 16.92 5.61
C THR A 147 -7.00 18.01 4.62
N LEU A 148 -6.96 19.28 5.03
CA LEU A 148 -7.35 20.39 4.14
C LEU A 148 -6.29 20.71 3.08
N GLU A 149 -5.01 20.44 3.37
CA GLU A 149 -3.90 20.85 2.50
C GLU A 149 -3.08 19.68 1.97
N GLY A 150 -3.57 18.44 2.12
CA GLY A 150 -2.91 17.24 1.59
C GLY A 150 -1.49 17.05 2.12
N GLY A 151 -1.18 17.55 3.31
CA GLY A 151 0.17 17.54 3.86
C GLY A 151 1.16 18.44 3.13
N ALA A 152 0.73 19.60 2.61
CA ALA A 152 1.63 20.68 2.21
C ALA A 152 2.41 21.18 3.44
N TYR A 153 3.50 20.49 3.77
CA TYR A 153 4.49 20.94 4.76
C TYR A 153 5.39 22.01 4.13
N GLY A 154 4.77 23.09 3.65
CA GLY A 154 5.45 24.34 3.31
C GLY A 154 5.47 25.29 4.51
N ASP A 155 6.05 26.47 4.33
CA ASP A 155 5.93 27.61 5.25
C ASP A 155 4.55 28.29 5.11
N ASP A 156 3.49 27.48 5.15
CA ASP A 156 2.12 28.01 5.17
C ASP A 156 1.82 28.63 6.53
N LYS A 157 1.91 29.96 6.56
CA LYS A 157 1.69 30.82 7.73
C LYS A 157 0.22 31.06 8.05
N ARG A 158 -0.72 30.56 7.23
CA ARG A 158 -2.15 30.72 7.47
C ARG A 158 -2.58 30.00 8.73
N THR A 159 -3.45 30.66 9.48
CA THR A 159 -4.16 30.12 10.65
C THR A 159 -5.13 29.01 10.22
N LEU A 160 -5.50 28.14 11.16
CA LEU A 160 -6.49 27.09 10.88
C LEU A 160 -7.83 27.69 10.41
N GLU A 161 -8.21 28.85 10.95
CA GLU A 161 -9.43 29.56 10.57
C GLU A 161 -9.40 30.01 9.10
N GLU A 162 -8.27 30.54 8.63
CA GLU A 162 -8.08 30.91 7.21
C GLU A 162 -8.09 29.67 6.29
N ILE A 163 -7.49 28.56 6.72
CA ILE A 163 -7.46 27.31 5.93
C ILE A 163 -8.85 26.68 5.79
N GLN A 164 -9.71 26.84 6.81
CA GLN A 164 -11.09 26.35 6.78
C GLN A 164 -12.01 27.17 5.86
N GLN A 165 -11.61 28.35 5.40
CA GLN A 165 -12.49 29.18 4.58
C GLN A 165 -12.74 28.53 3.21
N ARG A 166 -14.02 28.34 2.89
CA ARG A 166 -14.48 28.05 1.53
C ARG A 166 -14.65 29.38 0.81
N THR A 167 -14.04 29.51 -0.35
CA THR A 167 -13.97 30.76 -1.11
C THR A 167 -14.50 30.57 -2.53
N ALA A 168 -15.31 31.49 -3.02
CA ALA A 168 -15.74 31.51 -4.42
C ALA A 168 -14.75 32.28 -5.31
N PRO A 169 -14.65 31.93 -6.61
CA PRO A 169 -13.83 32.68 -7.57
C PRO A 169 -14.35 34.11 -7.76
N THR A 170 -13.43 35.05 -8.00
CA THR A 170 -13.76 36.47 -8.17
C THR A 170 -13.68 36.91 -9.62
N SER A 171 -12.58 36.57 -10.33
CA SER A 171 -12.42 36.91 -11.74
C SER A 171 -13.22 35.97 -12.66
N ASP A 172 -13.53 36.41 -13.87
CA ASP A 172 -14.27 35.59 -14.83
C ASP A 172 -13.43 34.40 -15.30
N GLU A 173 -12.13 34.59 -15.48
CA GLU A 173 -11.17 33.52 -15.79
C GLU A 173 -11.08 32.49 -14.65
N ALA A 174 -11.17 32.93 -13.39
CA ALA A 174 -11.18 32.03 -12.24
C ALA A 174 -12.50 31.24 -12.14
N LYS A 175 -13.63 31.82 -12.57
CA LYS A 175 -14.92 31.11 -12.64
C LYS A 175 -14.89 30.02 -13.70
N GLU A 176 -14.33 30.31 -14.88
CA GLU A 176 -14.17 29.33 -15.97
C GLU A 176 -13.27 28.15 -15.57
N LEU A 177 -12.30 28.38 -14.69
CA LEU A 177 -11.31 27.39 -14.25
C LEU A 177 -11.56 26.84 -12.84
N GLU A 178 -12.71 27.15 -12.24
CA GLU A 178 -13.03 26.73 -10.87
C GLU A 178 -13.12 25.20 -10.77
N GLY A 179 -12.47 24.62 -9.75
CA GLY A 179 -12.44 23.17 -9.55
C GLY A 179 -11.42 22.42 -10.41
N SER A 180 -10.77 23.08 -11.38
CA SER A 180 -9.70 22.46 -12.17
C SER A 180 -8.34 22.48 -11.43
N TYR A 181 -7.44 21.57 -11.82
CA TYR A 181 -6.14 21.36 -11.20
C TYR A 181 -5.02 21.33 -12.26
N VAL A 182 -3.82 21.77 -11.89
CA VAL A 182 -2.66 21.80 -12.79
C VAL A 182 -2.18 20.38 -13.11
N GLY A 183 -2.18 20.04 -14.40
CA GLY A 183 -1.72 18.75 -14.92
C GLY A 183 -2.63 17.59 -14.49
N TYR A 184 -2.16 16.36 -14.72
CA TYR A 184 -2.87 15.14 -14.30
C TYR A 184 -2.22 14.55 -13.05
N GLN A 185 -2.78 14.87 -11.88
CA GLN A 185 -2.33 14.35 -10.59
C GLN A 185 -3.53 13.97 -9.72
N PRO A 186 -4.26 12.90 -10.10
CA PRO A 186 -5.31 12.36 -9.26
C PRO A 186 -4.75 12.00 -7.89
N LYS A 187 -5.65 11.88 -6.91
CA LYS A 187 -5.30 11.35 -5.60
C LYS A 187 -4.62 9.98 -5.78
N PRO A 188 -3.40 9.78 -5.25
CA PRO A 188 -2.82 8.46 -5.16
C PRO A 188 -3.70 7.57 -4.28
N ALA A 189 -4.05 6.39 -4.79
CA ALA A 189 -4.75 5.34 -4.06
C ALA A 189 -3.99 4.01 -4.12
N VAL A 190 -2.80 4.03 -4.73
CA VAL A 190 -1.93 2.87 -4.91
C VAL A 190 -0.48 3.32 -4.72
N GLU A 191 0.28 2.56 -3.95
CA GLU A 191 1.74 2.58 -3.92
C GLU A 191 2.26 1.26 -4.50
N VAL A 192 3.46 1.28 -5.08
CA VAL A 192 4.03 0.10 -5.75
C VAL A 192 5.26 -0.35 -4.98
N VAL A 193 5.39 -1.64 -4.70
CA VAL A 193 6.62 -2.25 -4.20
C VAL A 193 7.27 -3.00 -5.36
N LEU A 194 8.39 -2.49 -5.83
CA LEU A 194 9.22 -3.17 -6.81
C LEU A 194 9.92 -4.35 -6.15
N VAL A 195 9.94 -5.49 -6.84
CA VAL A 195 10.58 -6.72 -6.37
C VAL A 195 11.80 -6.96 -7.23
N ALA A 196 12.96 -7.00 -6.58
CA ALA A 196 14.25 -7.22 -7.20
C ALA A 196 15.00 -8.31 -6.43
N MET A 197 15.96 -8.97 -7.07
CA MET A 197 16.78 -10.00 -6.43
C MET A 197 18.21 -9.91 -6.90
N LYS A 198 19.18 -10.08 -5.99
CA LYS A 198 20.57 -10.29 -6.42
C LYS A 198 20.64 -11.59 -7.23
N PRO A 199 21.29 -11.61 -8.39
CA PRO A 199 21.47 -12.84 -9.16
C PRO A 199 22.01 -14.00 -8.31
N ILE A 200 21.56 -15.21 -8.62
CA ILE A 200 22.07 -16.42 -7.97
C ILE A 200 23.48 -16.72 -8.46
N THR A 201 24.29 -17.38 -7.64
CA THR A 201 25.61 -17.88 -8.02
C THR A 201 25.59 -19.35 -8.43
N GLU A 202 24.60 -20.11 -7.94
CA GLU A 202 24.41 -21.51 -8.30
C GLU A 202 23.73 -21.67 -9.66
N LYS A 203 23.81 -22.88 -10.25
CA LYS A 203 23.25 -23.13 -11.58
C LYS A 203 21.72 -23.08 -11.57
N THR A 204 21.11 -23.48 -10.46
CA THR A 204 19.66 -23.49 -10.29
C THR A 204 19.25 -22.78 -9.00
N THR A 205 18.04 -22.24 -8.99
CA THR A 205 17.43 -21.64 -7.79
C THR A 205 17.32 -22.65 -6.64
N LEU A 206 17.12 -23.94 -6.95
CA LEU A 206 17.05 -24.99 -5.93
C LEU A 206 18.40 -25.19 -5.24
N GLU A 207 19.49 -25.28 -6.00
CA GLU A 207 20.85 -25.36 -5.45
C GLU A 207 21.19 -24.12 -4.62
N GLN A 208 20.79 -22.93 -5.09
CA GLN A 208 20.95 -21.69 -4.33
C GLN A 208 20.21 -21.75 -2.98
N ALA A 209 18.95 -22.20 -3.01
CA ALA A 209 18.14 -22.35 -1.81
C ALA A 209 18.76 -23.36 -0.83
N MET A 210 19.26 -24.49 -1.32
CA MET A 210 19.95 -25.48 -0.48
C MET A 210 21.27 -24.93 0.09
N LYS A 211 21.99 -24.09 -0.66
CA LYS A 211 23.27 -23.52 -0.24
C LYS A 211 23.14 -22.45 0.84
N ASN A 212 22.21 -21.50 0.69
CA ASN A 212 22.11 -20.36 1.61
C ASN A 212 20.68 -19.93 1.95
N GLY A 213 19.66 -20.70 1.55
CA GLY A 213 18.26 -20.39 1.81
C GLY A 213 17.72 -19.20 1.02
N LYS A 214 18.41 -18.79 -0.06
CA LYS A 214 18.04 -17.63 -0.90
C LYS A 214 17.57 -18.06 -2.29
N GLY A 215 17.00 -17.11 -3.05
CA GLY A 215 16.36 -17.37 -4.33
C GLY A 215 14.91 -17.85 -4.22
N ILE A 216 14.38 -17.94 -3.00
CA ILE A 216 13.04 -18.46 -2.70
C ILE A 216 12.26 -17.50 -1.79
N THR A 217 10.94 -17.65 -1.77
CA THR A 217 10.02 -16.94 -0.88
C THR A 217 9.17 -17.94 -0.11
N TRP A 218 8.84 -17.60 1.13
CA TRP A 218 8.04 -18.44 2.04
C TRP A 218 6.56 -18.06 1.95
N LEU A 219 5.94 -18.31 0.79
CA LEU A 219 4.55 -17.88 0.53
C LEU A 219 3.53 -18.49 1.49
N ASP A 220 3.80 -19.68 2.03
CA ASP A 220 2.97 -20.33 3.04
C ASP A 220 2.91 -19.54 4.36
N ASP A 221 4.01 -18.90 4.76
CA ASP A 221 4.06 -18.09 5.99
C ASP A 221 3.30 -16.76 5.83
N CYS A 222 3.11 -16.32 4.58
CA CYS A 222 2.42 -15.08 4.23
C CYS A 222 0.91 -15.28 4.01
N ARG A 223 0.35 -16.46 4.29
CA ARG A 223 -1.06 -16.74 4.02
C ARG A 223 -2.00 -15.81 4.80
N ILE A 224 -3.02 -15.30 4.09
CA ILE A 224 -4.11 -14.51 4.69
C ILE A 224 -5.07 -15.49 5.38
N PRO A 225 -5.25 -15.40 6.70
CA PRO A 225 -6.10 -16.33 7.43
C PRO A 225 -7.55 -16.27 6.93
N TYR A 226 -8.25 -17.41 7.03
CA TYR A 226 -9.70 -17.42 6.87
C TYR A 226 -10.35 -16.83 8.13
N ASN A 227 -11.39 -16.02 7.96
CA ASN A 227 -12.30 -15.70 9.04
C ASN A 227 -13.21 -16.90 9.33
N LYS A 228 -12.99 -17.59 10.45
CA LYS A 228 -13.75 -18.80 10.83
C LYS A 228 -15.26 -18.57 10.97
N GLU A 229 -15.70 -17.35 11.22
CA GLU A 229 -17.12 -17.01 11.37
C GLU A 229 -17.80 -16.62 10.06
N SER A 230 -17.03 -16.15 9.06
CA SER A 230 -17.57 -15.52 7.86
C SER A 230 -17.01 -16.01 6.54
N ASP A 231 -16.05 -16.95 6.50
CA ASP A 231 -15.43 -17.42 5.26
C ASP A 231 -15.89 -18.86 4.94
N ASP A 232 -16.38 -19.07 3.71
CA ASP A 232 -16.71 -20.41 3.21
C ASP A 232 -15.42 -21.24 3.04
N PRO A 233 -15.33 -22.47 3.57
CA PRO A 233 -14.15 -23.33 3.48
C PRO A 233 -13.93 -24.00 2.10
N ARG A 234 -14.55 -23.52 1.01
CA ARG A 234 -14.46 -24.12 -0.35
C ARG A 234 -14.09 -23.11 -1.46
N ILE A 235 -13.14 -23.45 -2.33
CA ILE A 235 -12.75 -22.64 -3.50
C ILE A 235 -13.43 -23.18 -4.78
N GLY A 236 -14.36 -22.43 -5.38
CA GLY A 236 -14.91 -22.74 -6.72
C GLY A 236 -16.35 -22.25 -7.00
N LYS A 237 -16.69 -22.01 -8.28
CA LYS A 237 -17.98 -21.41 -8.70
C LYS A 237 -19.20 -22.35 -8.68
N ASN A 238 -19.04 -23.67 -8.55
CA ASN A 238 -20.11 -24.66 -8.78
C ASN A 238 -20.07 -25.82 -7.76
N TYR A 239 -20.60 -25.61 -6.56
CA TYR A 239 -20.64 -26.66 -5.53
C TYR A 239 -21.74 -27.71 -5.84
N SER A 240 -21.43 -29.00 -5.62
CA SER A 240 -22.43 -30.07 -5.52
C SER A 240 -22.54 -30.53 -4.05
N HIS A 241 -23.77 -30.78 -3.59
CA HIS A 241 -24.14 -31.10 -2.19
C HIS A 241 -23.53 -32.41 -1.59
N ASN A 242 -22.54 -33.02 -2.24
CA ASN A 242 -22.04 -34.37 -1.94
C ASN A 242 -20.58 -34.41 -1.45
N ALA A 243 -20.06 -33.32 -0.87
CA ALA A 243 -18.83 -33.40 -0.08
C ALA A 243 -19.21 -33.79 1.36
N SER A 244 -18.92 -35.05 1.73
CA SER A 244 -19.09 -35.54 3.08
C SER A 244 -18.20 -34.78 4.07
N ALA A 245 -18.63 -34.70 5.33
CA ALA A 245 -17.90 -34.05 6.43
C ALA A 245 -16.52 -34.68 6.75
N ASP A 246 -16.13 -35.76 6.07
CA ASP A 246 -14.91 -36.53 6.31
C ASP A 246 -13.74 -36.16 5.38
N TYR A 247 -13.87 -35.09 4.59
CA TYR A 247 -12.86 -34.75 3.58
C TYR A 247 -11.78 -33.82 4.13
N LYS A 248 -10.51 -34.12 3.82
CA LYS A 248 -9.36 -33.38 4.35
C LYS A 248 -8.97 -32.21 3.44
N PRO A 249 -8.49 -31.09 4.02
CA PRO A 249 -7.86 -29.99 3.29
C PRO A 249 -6.86 -30.47 2.21
N GLY A 250 -6.86 -29.85 1.03
CA GLY A 250 -5.89 -30.14 -0.05
C GLY A 250 -6.21 -31.35 -0.95
N GLN A 251 -7.34 -32.02 -0.76
CA GLN A 251 -7.78 -33.09 -1.66
C GLN A 251 -8.62 -32.56 -2.84
N THR A 252 -8.53 -33.24 -3.99
CA THR A 252 -9.21 -32.89 -5.25
C THR A 252 -10.39 -33.83 -5.51
N LYS A 253 -11.56 -33.30 -5.85
CA LYS A 253 -12.72 -34.11 -6.30
C LYS A 253 -13.32 -33.57 -7.59
N ASN A 254 -13.71 -34.49 -8.48
CA ASN A 254 -14.60 -34.19 -9.59
C ASN A 254 -16.02 -34.02 -9.07
N ASN A 255 -16.65 -32.87 -9.31
CA ASN A 255 -18.08 -32.75 -9.10
C ASN A 255 -18.85 -33.55 -10.17
N ASN A 256 -20.18 -33.65 -10.01
CA ASN A 256 -21.05 -34.34 -10.98
C ASN A 256 -21.05 -33.69 -12.39
N LYS A 257 -20.29 -32.60 -12.59
CA LYS A 257 -20.06 -31.92 -13.87
C LYS A 257 -18.62 -32.08 -14.40
N GLY A 258 -17.77 -32.89 -13.73
CA GLY A 258 -16.38 -33.12 -14.15
C GLY A 258 -15.40 -31.99 -13.81
N GLU A 259 -15.79 -31.01 -13.01
CA GLU A 259 -14.92 -29.91 -12.58
C GLU A 259 -14.15 -30.32 -11.30
N ILE A 260 -12.85 -30.05 -11.31
CA ILE A 260 -11.91 -30.27 -10.20
C ILE A 260 -12.14 -29.19 -9.13
N GLN A 261 -12.52 -29.60 -7.91
CA GLN A 261 -12.66 -28.72 -6.74
C GLN A 261 -11.57 -29.02 -5.71
N THR A 262 -11.03 -27.96 -5.09
CA THR A 262 -10.03 -28.04 -4.01
C THR A 262 -10.64 -27.46 -2.73
N LEU A 263 -10.59 -28.21 -1.63
CA LEU A 263 -10.97 -27.68 -0.30
C LEU A 263 -9.90 -26.72 0.24
N HIS A 264 -10.32 -25.77 1.08
CA HIS A 264 -9.43 -24.82 1.72
C HIS A 264 -8.35 -25.55 2.50
N ASN A 265 -7.09 -25.12 2.34
CA ASN A 265 -6.06 -25.42 3.33
C ASN A 265 -6.41 -24.66 4.63
N GLU A 266 -6.33 -25.30 5.80
CA GLU A 266 -6.62 -24.63 7.09
C GLU A 266 -5.70 -23.43 7.34
N ASP A 267 -4.54 -23.41 6.67
CA ASP A 267 -3.48 -22.41 6.84
C ASP A 267 -3.78 -21.03 6.21
N GLY A 268 -4.88 -20.86 5.48
CA GLY A 268 -5.26 -19.58 4.86
C GLY A 268 -5.06 -19.49 3.34
N ARG A 269 -5.40 -18.34 2.75
CA ARG A 269 -5.26 -18.00 1.32
C ARG A 269 -3.83 -17.59 1.01
N PHE A 270 -3.31 -17.94 -0.17
CA PHE A 270 -2.02 -17.40 -0.62
C PHE A 270 -2.07 -15.87 -0.72
N ALA A 271 -0.97 -15.21 -0.35
CA ALA A 271 -0.84 -13.76 -0.52
C ALA A 271 -0.88 -13.39 -2.01
N ALA A 272 -1.64 -12.36 -2.35
CA ALA A 272 -1.65 -11.80 -3.69
C ALA A 272 -0.56 -10.73 -3.84
N ASN A 273 -0.24 -10.39 -5.08
CA ASN A 273 0.54 -9.19 -5.40
C ASN A 273 -0.29 -7.89 -5.28
N LEU A 274 -1.40 -7.93 -4.55
CA LEU A 274 -2.26 -6.82 -4.19
C LEU A 274 -2.46 -6.84 -2.67
N ILE A 275 -2.06 -5.77 -2.01
CA ILE A 275 -2.23 -5.52 -0.58
C ILE A 275 -3.36 -4.51 -0.45
N VAL A 276 -4.40 -4.85 0.32
CA VAL A 276 -5.57 -4.00 0.54
C VAL A 276 -5.61 -3.53 1.98
N GLN A 277 -5.74 -2.22 2.17
CA GLN A 277 -5.93 -1.58 3.48
C GLN A 277 -7.23 -0.76 3.48
N ASP A 278 -7.82 -0.56 4.68
CA ASP A 278 -8.96 0.32 4.92
C ASP A 278 -10.22 -0.08 4.14
N ASP A 279 -10.35 -1.36 3.82
CA ASP A 279 -11.48 -1.91 3.06
C ASP A 279 -11.76 -1.20 1.71
N VAL A 280 -10.70 -0.69 1.04
CA VAL A 280 -10.84 0.19 -0.14
C VAL A 280 -11.49 -0.48 -1.36
N LEU A 281 -11.57 -1.82 -1.40
CA LEU A 281 -12.28 -2.55 -2.47
C LEU A 281 -13.77 -2.82 -2.13
N ASN A 282 -14.30 -2.20 -1.08
CA ASN A 282 -15.71 -2.28 -0.74
C ASN A 282 -16.55 -1.45 -1.71
N ASP A 283 -17.37 -2.13 -2.49
CA ASP A 283 -18.30 -1.52 -3.45
C ASP A 283 -19.69 -1.26 -2.84
N GLY A 284 -19.83 -1.36 -1.53
CA GLY A 284 -21.08 -1.15 -0.80
C GLY A 284 -22.08 -2.30 -0.92
N VAL A 285 -21.75 -3.33 -1.72
CA VAL A 285 -22.59 -4.53 -1.85
C VAL A 285 -22.17 -5.52 -0.78
N LYS A 286 -23.00 -5.65 0.26
CA LYS A 286 -22.96 -6.82 1.15
C LYS A 286 -23.33 -8.03 0.32
N ARG A 287 -22.32 -8.78 -0.09
CA ARG A 287 -22.49 -10.06 -0.74
C ARG A 287 -22.65 -11.11 0.35
N SER A 288 -23.89 -11.33 0.77
CA SER A 288 -24.30 -12.66 1.21
C SER A 288 -24.77 -13.41 -0.01
N LYS A 289 -24.55 -14.73 -0.10
CA LYS A 289 -25.22 -15.52 -1.15
C LYS A 289 -25.79 -16.83 -0.65
N GLY A 290 -27.04 -17.03 -1.09
CA GLY A 290 -27.88 -18.21 -0.90
C GLY A 290 -29.07 -17.90 -0.01
N LYS A 291 -30.24 -17.60 -0.62
CA LYS A 291 -31.49 -17.59 0.15
C LYS A 291 -31.77 -19.04 0.55
N HIS A 292 -31.70 -19.33 1.83
CA HIS A 292 -32.15 -20.59 2.41
C HIS A 292 -33.67 -20.66 2.25
N THR A 293 -34.17 -21.77 1.73
CA THR A 293 -35.52 -22.24 2.07
C THR A 293 -35.34 -23.34 3.09
N ASP A 294 -35.95 -23.23 4.26
CA ASP A 294 -35.92 -24.26 5.33
C ASP A 294 -36.63 -25.57 4.91
N SER A 295 -37.10 -25.67 3.67
CA SER A 295 -37.78 -26.84 3.13
C SER A 295 -36.78 -27.80 2.50
N GLY A 296 -36.23 -28.72 3.29
CA GLY A 296 -35.45 -29.84 2.76
C GLY A 296 -34.90 -30.74 3.85
N SER A 297 -35.29 -32.02 3.81
CA SER A 297 -34.70 -33.09 4.61
C SER A 297 -33.47 -33.65 3.90
N ALA A 298 -32.41 -33.94 4.63
CA ALA A 298 -31.22 -34.57 4.04
C ALA A 298 -31.56 -35.99 3.54
N SER A 299 -31.50 -36.21 2.23
CA SER A 299 -31.60 -37.54 1.64
C SER A 299 -30.22 -38.22 1.67
N GLY A 300 -30.20 -39.50 2.11
CA GLY A 300 -28.99 -40.33 2.19
C GLY A 300 -28.44 -40.78 0.82
N GLY A 301 -28.67 -40.01 -0.25
CA GLY A 301 -28.43 -40.38 -1.64
C GLY A 301 -29.69 -40.85 -2.38
N ILE A 302 -29.55 -41.07 -3.70
CA ILE A 302 -30.63 -41.38 -4.66
C ILE A 302 -31.44 -42.65 -4.30
N TRP A 303 -30.89 -43.52 -3.44
CA TRP A 303 -31.47 -44.82 -3.09
C TRP A 303 -31.72 -45.01 -1.59
N GLN A 304 -31.71 -43.95 -0.77
CA GLN A 304 -31.99 -44.05 0.67
C GLN A 304 -33.17 -43.17 1.09
N GLU A 305 -33.94 -43.63 2.07
CA GLU A 305 -35.01 -42.85 2.68
C GLU A 305 -34.49 -41.56 3.33
N SER A 306 -35.33 -40.54 3.30
CA SER A 306 -35.06 -39.25 3.92
C SER A 306 -34.79 -39.44 5.41
N THR A 307 -33.70 -38.86 5.91
CA THR A 307 -33.30 -39.02 7.32
C THR A 307 -34.19 -38.23 8.30
N GLY A 308 -35.15 -37.43 7.81
CA GLY A 308 -36.01 -36.57 8.62
C GLY A 308 -35.26 -35.46 9.38
N LYS A 309 -33.92 -35.40 9.26
CA LYS A 309 -33.08 -34.39 9.89
C LYS A 309 -32.98 -33.16 8.97
N PRO A 310 -33.02 -31.94 9.53
CA PRO A 310 -32.71 -30.73 8.77
C PRO A 310 -31.33 -30.87 8.12
N ALA A 311 -31.22 -30.54 6.83
CA ALA A 311 -29.91 -30.43 6.21
C ALA A 311 -29.05 -29.44 7.02
N GLY A 312 -27.85 -29.87 7.43
CA GLY A 312 -26.98 -29.11 8.32
C GLY A 312 -26.69 -27.69 7.81
N ARG A 313 -26.46 -26.77 8.74
CA ARG A 313 -26.15 -25.35 8.45
C ARG A 313 -24.83 -25.24 7.70
N THR A 314 -24.85 -24.69 6.49
CA THR A 314 -23.62 -24.16 5.85
C THR A 314 -23.60 -22.65 5.97
N TYR A 315 -22.57 -22.12 6.63
CA TYR A 315 -22.30 -20.69 6.69
C TYR A 315 -21.54 -20.28 5.41
N GLY A 316 -22.11 -19.33 4.69
CA GLY A 316 -21.53 -18.79 3.45
C GLY A 316 -20.66 -17.57 3.72
N ASP A 317 -19.74 -17.31 2.80
CA ASP A 317 -18.80 -16.20 2.84
C ASP A 317 -19.50 -14.81 2.78
N GLU A 318 -19.37 -13.95 3.81
CA GLU A 318 -19.92 -12.58 3.82
C GLU A 318 -18.82 -11.52 4.00
N GLY A 319 -18.77 -10.54 3.09
CA GLY A 319 -17.87 -9.40 3.20
C GLY A 319 -17.58 -8.69 1.88
N SER A 320 -16.81 -7.60 1.95
CA SER A 320 -16.29 -6.86 0.79
C SER A 320 -15.19 -7.65 0.07
N PHE A 321 -14.81 -7.22 -1.14
CA PHE A 321 -13.69 -7.84 -1.87
C PHE A 321 -12.33 -7.67 -1.19
N SER A 322 -12.21 -6.74 -0.24
CA SER A 322 -10.95 -6.49 0.47
C SER A 322 -10.49 -7.73 1.25
N ARG A 323 -11.40 -8.55 1.75
CA ARG A 323 -11.11 -9.75 2.58
C ARG A 323 -10.14 -10.75 1.95
N PHE A 324 -10.08 -10.80 0.61
CA PHE A 324 -9.19 -11.73 -0.10
C PHE A 324 -7.71 -11.31 -0.06
N TYR A 325 -7.45 -10.04 0.27
CA TYR A 325 -6.15 -9.37 0.11
C TYR A 325 -5.81 -8.50 1.34
N ASP A 326 -6.47 -8.78 2.46
CA ASP A 326 -6.56 -7.91 3.61
C ASP A 326 -5.29 -7.97 4.47
N LEU A 327 -4.51 -6.88 4.44
CA LEU A 327 -3.32 -6.71 5.26
C LEU A 327 -3.64 -6.66 6.76
N ASP A 328 -4.77 -6.05 7.13
CA ASP A 328 -5.19 -5.88 8.51
C ASP A 328 -5.53 -7.25 9.12
N SER A 329 -6.20 -8.10 8.35
CA SER A 329 -6.52 -9.49 8.75
C SER A 329 -5.26 -10.34 8.90
N TRP A 330 -4.31 -10.25 7.95
CA TRP A 330 -3.02 -10.93 8.10
C TRP A 330 -2.29 -10.47 9.36
N TRP A 331 -2.15 -9.16 9.55
CA TRP A 331 -1.41 -8.61 10.67
C TRP A 331 -2.02 -8.99 12.03
N LYS A 332 -3.35 -8.92 12.18
CA LYS A 332 -4.05 -9.35 13.40
C LYS A 332 -3.73 -10.80 13.77
N SER A 333 -3.52 -11.67 12.79
CA SER A 333 -3.11 -13.07 13.05
C SER A 333 -1.64 -13.21 13.43
N GLN A 334 -0.75 -12.40 12.85
CA GLN A 334 0.69 -12.51 13.09
C GLN A 334 1.13 -11.85 14.40
N ILE A 335 0.46 -10.78 14.84
CA ILE A 335 0.89 -10.04 16.04
C ILE A 335 0.99 -10.96 17.27
N HIS A 336 0.08 -11.92 17.42
CA HIS A 336 0.06 -12.86 18.54
C HIS A 336 1.25 -13.84 18.57
N LYS A 337 1.95 -14.00 17.43
CA LYS A 337 3.17 -14.82 17.34
C LYS A 337 4.45 -14.06 17.71
N LEU A 338 4.38 -12.73 17.84
CA LEU A 338 5.53 -11.89 18.17
C LEU A 338 5.76 -11.87 19.69
N PRO A 339 6.99 -11.58 20.18
CA PRO A 339 7.24 -11.40 21.61
C PRO A 339 6.35 -10.31 22.22
N GLU A 340 5.92 -10.47 23.48
CA GLU A 340 4.95 -9.57 24.13
C GLU A 340 5.39 -8.08 24.12
N SER A 341 6.70 -7.83 24.23
CA SER A 341 7.29 -6.50 24.10
C SER A 341 7.10 -5.87 22.71
N VAL A 342 7.12 -6.69 21.66
CA VAL A 342 6.86 -6.32 20.28
C VAL A 342 5.36 -6.11 20.08
N GLN A 343 4.50 -6.99 20.59
CA GLN A 343 3.04 -6.86 20.50
C GLN A 343 2.52 -5.52 21.06
N LYS A 344 3.09 -5.05 22.17
CA LYS A 344 2.74 -3.76 22.80
C LYS A 344 3.19 -2.54 21.98
N THR A 345 4.16 -2.71 21.08
CA THR A 345 4.82 -1.62 20.35
C THR A 345 4.45 -1.59 18.87
N PHE A 346 4.09 -2.73 18.27
CA PHE A 346 3.96 -2.93 16.83
C PHE A 346 2.54 -3.11 16.26
N PRO A 347 1.40 -2.88 16.94
CA PRO A 347 0.09 -3.25 16.37
C PRO A 347 -0.23 -2.53 15.06
N PHE A 348 0.43 -1.42 14.77
CA PHE A 348 1.17 -1.18 13.55
C PHE A 348 2.43 -0.47 14.06
N MET A 349 3.60 -0.55 13.40
CA MET A 349 4.50 0.59 13.56
C MET A 349 3.79 1.75 12.88
N ILE A 350 2.87 2.40 13.59
CA ILE A 350 2.38 3.73 13.24
C ILE A 350 3.62 4.57 13.43
N VAL A 351 4.46 4.63 12.40
CA VAL A 351 5.43 5.70 12.24
C VAL A 351 4.56 6.92 12.08
N ALA A 352 4.11 7.47 13.22
CA ALA A 352 3.35 8.69 13.27
C ALA A 352 4.16 9.64 12.41
N LYS A 353 3.56 10.07 11.29
CA LYS A 353 4.26 10.80 10.23
C LYS A 353 5.16 11.82 10.92
N ALA A 354 6.48 11.61 10.83
CA ALA A 354 7.43 12.35 11.65
C ALA A 354 7.07 13.83 11.59
N SER A 355 6.99 14.46 12.75
CA SER A 355 6.61 15.86 12.86
C SER A 355 7.53 16.72 11.99
N LYS A 356 7.08 17.92 11.60
CA LYS A 356 7.95 18.85 10.84
C LYS A 356 9.29 19.06 11.57
N ALA A 357 9.28 19.07 12.91
CA ALA A 357 10.49 19.17 13.72
C ALA A 357 11.38 17.92 13.58
N GLU A 358 10.83 16.71 13.76
CA GLU A 358 11.59 15.45 13.62
C GLU A 358 12.14 15.26 12.21
N LYS A 359 11.37 15.60 11.17
CA LYS A 359 11.82 15.54 9.77
C LYS A 359 12.91 16.55 9.44
N ASN A 360 12.93 17.70 10.11
CA ASN A 360 13.93 18.73 9.87
C ASN A 360 15.17 18.57 10.75
N LYS A 361 15.09 17.77 11.82
CA LYS A 361 16.20 17.52 12.74
C LYS A 361 17.34 16.82 11.98
N GLY A 362 18.52 17.42 11.98
CA GLY A 362 19.68 16.92 11.23
C GLY A 362 19.73 17.36 9.77
N LEU A 363 18.73 18.12 9.27
CA LEU A 363 18.72 18.66 7.90
C LEU A 363 19.11 20.16 7.86
N GLU A 364 19.70 20.70 8.92
CA GLU A 364 20.02 22.13 9.06
C GLU A 364 21.10 22.58 8.06
N HIS A 365 21.96 21.66 7.66
CA HIS A 365 23.05 21.87 6.70
C HIS A 365 22.61 21.69 5.24
N LEU A 366 21.39 21.20 4.98
CA LEU A 366 20.90 20.98 3.63
C LEU A 366 20.27 22.27 3.06
N PRO A 367 20.61 22.65 1.82
CA PRO A 367 20.06 23.84 1.21
C PRO A 367 18.53 23.80 1.10
N LYS A 368 17.90 24.98 1.20
CA LYS A 368 16.47 25.19 0.94
C LYS A 368 16.32 25.87 -0.42
N LYS A 369 15.43 25.37 -1.28
CA LYS A 369 15.19 25.98 -2.60
C LYS A 369 14.15 27.11 -2.54
N LYS A 370 14.30 28.11 -3.43
CA LYS A 370 13.21 28.99 -3.90
C LYS A 370 12.31 28.22 -4.89
N SER A 371 10.99 28.29 -4.69
CA SER A 371 9.99 27.51 -5.45
C SER A 371 10.07 27.73 -6.96
N SER A 372 10.13 26.66 -7.76
CA SER A 372 9.90 26.69 -9.22
C SER A 372 8.47 26.25 -9.54
N SER A 373 7.84 26.89 -10.53
CA SER A 373 6.39 26.97 -10.72
C SER A 373 5.71 25.85 -11.50
N MET A 374 6.41 24.76 -11.85
CA MET A 374 5.82 23.67 -12.65
C MET A 374 6.15 22.28 -12.08
N PRO A 375 5.14 21.48 -11.68
CA PRO A 375 5.35 20.07 -11.37
C PRO A 375 5.76 19.32 -12.64
N GLY A 376 6.88 18.60 -12.61
CA GLY A 376 7.25 17.63 -13.65
C GLY A 376 8.21 18.10 -14.74
N ARG A 377 8.55 19.40 -14.86
CA ARG A 377 9.61 19.83 -15.78
C ARG A 377 10.96 19.71 -15.08
N ARG A 378 11.63 18.57 -15.24
CA ARG A 378 13.06 18.45 -14.91
C ARG A 378 13.85 19.12 -16.05
N ASN A 379 14.79 20.02 -15.71
CA ASN A 379 15.70 20.56 -16.71
C ASN A 379 16.62 19.44 -17.22
N ALA A 380 17.04 19.49 -18.49
CA ALA A 380 17.95 18.49 -19.07
C ALA A 380 19.25 18.34 -18.24
N GLU A 381 19.69 19.42 -17.60
CA GLU A 381 20.84 19.46 -16.68
C GLU A 381 20.63 18.63 -15.40
N ASP A 382 19.40 18.53 -14.89
CA ASP A 382 19.07 17.65 -13.75
C ASP A 382 19.10 16.17 -14.16
N MET A 383 18.99 15.87 -15.46
CA MET A 383 19.17 14.52 -16.00
C MET A 383 20.64 14.21 -16.32
N SER A 384 21.45 15.20 -16.70
CA SER A 384 22.88 15.00 -17.00
C SER A 384 23.72 14.78 -15.74
N ASN A 385 23.36 15.39 -14.61
CA ASN A 385 24.01 15.11 -13.32
C ASN A 385 23.62 13.74 -12.71
N SER A 386 22.84 12.93 -13.43
CA SER A 386 22.54 11.54 -13.11
C SER A 386 23.36 10.53 -13.95
N LYS A 387 24.36 11.02 -14.69
CA LYS A 387 25.47 10.22 -15.22
C LYS A 387 26.73 10.54 -14.42
N ILE A 388 26.94 9.77 -13.36
CA ILE A 388 28.13 8.97 -13.04
C ILE A 388 27.59 7.80 -12.19
#